data_AF-A0A399EJE5-F1
#
_entry.id   AF-A0A399EJE5-F1
#
_cell.length_a   1.000
_cell.length_b   1.000
_cell.length_c   1.000
_cell.angle_alpha   90.00
_cell.angle_beta   90.00
_cell.angle_gamma   90.00
#
_symmetry.space_group_name_H-M   'P 1'
#
loop_
_entity.id
_entity.type
_entity.pdbx_description
1 polymer ?
#
loop_
_entity_poly.entity_id
_entity_poly.type
_entity_poly.pdbx_seq_one_letter_code
_entity_poly.pdbx_strand_id
1 'polypeptide(L)' 'MKVRASVKKICDKCKIVKRHGRVFVICEEPKHKQRQG' A
#
# COMPACT_ATOMS: atom_id res chain seq x y z
N MET A 1 -3.59 2.45 -8.18
CA MET A 1 -2.41 2.63 -7.30
C MET A 1 -2.47 4.04 -6.74
N LYS A 2 -2.62 4.20 -5.42
CA LYS A 2 -2.70 5.52 -4.76
C LYS A 2 -1.33 5.90 -4.21
N VAL A 3 -0.80 7.06 -4.62
CA VAL A 3 0.49 7.55 -4.13
C VAL A 3 0.25 8.56 -3.02
N ARG A 4 0.84 8.33 -1.84
CA ARG A 4 0.65 9.16 -0.64
C ARG A 4 1.92 9.18 0.20
N ALA A 5 2.17 10.27 0.94
CA ALA A 5 3.28 10.33 1.88
C ALA A 5 3.10 9.36 3.07
N SER A 6 1.85 9.18 3.53
CA SER A 6 1.47 8.22 4.57
C SER A 6 0.67 7.07 3.96
N VAL A 7 1.14 5.84 4.18
CA VAL A 7 0.46 4.61 3.78
C VAL A 7 -0.06 3.88 5.00
N LYS A 8 -1.34 3.51 4.99
CA LYS A 8 -2.01 2.78 6.06
C LYS A 8 -2.81 1.60 5.50
N LYS A 9 -3.02 0.57 6.33
CA LYS A 9 -3.95 -0.52 6.02
C LYS A 9 -5.38 0.05 6.00
N ILE A 10 -6.18 -0.38 5.02
CA ILE A 10 -7.59 0.03 4.87
C ILE A 10 -8.53 -1.10 5.30
N CYS A 11 -8.13 -2.35 5.06
CA CYS A 11 -8.84 -3.56 5.49
C CYS A 11 -7.84 -4.61 6.02
N ASP A 12 -8.35 -5.70 6.59
CA ASP A 12 -7.51 -6.75 7.21
C ASP A 12 -6.63 -7.49 6.19
N LYS A 13 -7.07 -7.53 4.93
CA LYS A 13 -6.31 -8.13 3.82
C LYS A 13 -5.18 -7.24 3.30
N CYS A 14 -5.11 -5.97 3.73
CA CYS A 14 -4.03 -5.07 3.32
C CYS A 14 -2.71 -5.49 3.95
N LYS A 15 -1.74 -5.85 3.11
CA LYS A 15 -0.36 -6.15 3.53
C LYS A 15 0.56 -5.01 3.17
N ILE A 16 1.39 -4.62 4.14
CA ILE A 16 2.45 -3.64 3.95
C ILE A 16 3.70 -4.40 3.51
N VAL A 17 4.28 -4.02 2.38
CA VAL A 17 5.48 -4.64 1.82
C VAL A 17 6.48 -3.56 1.43
N LYS A 18 7.78 -3.82 1.63
CA LYS A 18 8.86 -2.93 1.16
C LYS A 18 9.45 -3.51 -0.12
N ARG A 19 9.40 -2.75 -1.22
CA ARG A 19 9.94 -3.16 -2.54
C ARG A 19 10.77 -2.01 -3.11
N HIS A 20 11.98 -2.29 -3.59
CA HIS A 20 12.89 -1.27 -4.14
C HIS A 20 13.07 -0.05 -3.21
N GLY A 21 13.22 -0.30 -1.90
CA GLY A 21 13.38 0.76 -0.89
C GLY A 21 12.09 1.53 -0.51
N ARG A 22 10.99 1.38 -1.25
CA ARG A 22 9.71 2.08 -1.00
C ARG A 22 8.70 1.16 -0.32
N VAL A 23 7.81 1.75 0.48
CA VAL A 23 6.72 1.02 1.15
C VAL A 23 5.49 1.01 0.26
N PHE A 24 4.86 -0.15 0.13
CA PHE A 24 3.63 -0.36 -0.62
C PHE A 24 2.59 -1.04 0.25
N VAL A 25 1.32 -0.73 -0.01
CA VAL A 25 0.19 -1.52 0.48
C VAL A 25 -0.32 -2.33 -0.69
N ILE A 26 -0.31 -3.65 -0.54
CA ILE A 26 -0.93 -4.58 -1.48
C ILE A 26 -2.21 -5.14 -0.86
N CYS A 27 -3.21 -5.35 -1.70
CA CYS A 27 -4.49 -5.94 -1.33
C CYS A 27 -5.03 -6.67 -2.57
N GLU A 28 -5.88 -7.66 -2.36
CA GLU A 28 -6.69 -8.29 -3.42
C GLU A 28 -7.51 -7.21 -4.14
N GLU A 29 -8.14 -6.32 -3.38
CA GLU A 29 -8.89 -5.20 -3.92
C GLU A 29 -7.97 -4.09 -4.47
N PRO A 30 -8.05 -3.76 -5.77
CA PRO A 30 -7.14 -2.81 -6.41
C PRO A 30 -7.27 -1.36 -5.89
N LYS A 31 -8.42 -1.01 -5.29
CA LYS A 31 -8.69 0.31 -4.71
C LYS A 31 -7.84 0.61 -3.46
N HIS A 32 -7.32 -0.43 -2.80
CA HIS A 32 -6.50 -0.30 -1.59
C HIS A 32 -5.00 -0.26 -1.88
N LYS A 33 -4.56 -0.55 -3.11
CA LYS A 33 -3.14 -0.53 -3.48
C LYS A 33 -2.55 0.87 -3.31
N GLN A 34 -1.55 1.02 -2.45
CA GLN A 34 -0.89 2.29 -2.15
C GLN A 34 0.63 2.22 -2.31
N ARG A 35 1.27 3.36 -2.57
CA ARG A 35 2.73 3.56 -2.58
C ARG A 35 3.09 4.76 -1.71
N GLN A 36 4.12 4.60 -0.88
CA GLN A 36 4.71 5.68 -0.11
C GLN A 36 5.62 6.53 -1.00
N GLY A 37 5.30 7.83 -1.11
CA GLY A 37 6.04 8.81 -1.91
C GLY A 37 5.45 9.05 -3.28
#